data_AF-A0A7V9P1M9-F1
#
_entry.id   AF-A0A7V9P1M9-F1
#
_cell.length_a   1.000
_cell.length_b   1.000
_cell.length_c   1.000
_cell.angle_alpha   90.00
_cell.angle_beta   90.00
_cell.angle_gamma   90.00
#
_symmetry.space_group_name_H-M   'P 1'
#
loop_
_entity.id
_entity.type
_entity.pdbx_description
1 polymer ?
#
loop_
_entity_poly.entity_id
_entity_poly.type
_entity_poly.pdbx_seq_one_letter_code
_entity_poly.pdbx_strand_id
1 'polypeptide(L)'
;MRLKKLIITSLFLMTGFFYFAQSGVTIVDSIKSNNIMRKFRLYVPNSYTGQAVPLILNLHGYTSNSTQQKQYSNFMPIADTAKFLMVFPDGKAPAGNQYWNAGFGGTENDVLFMSDLIDSLKLFYNIDLNSVYSCGMSNGGIMSYYLACNLPNRIAAIASVTGSMLNSWFSCAPIRPFPVMEIHGTADGTVPYNGDATFAHIDSVVKKWRIHNNCNTAPITFSIPNINTSDNSTAVNYKYIGGTNGASVELFKVTGGSHSWPGSFPVIANTNEDFNASVEIWRFFRQYKLNQFIPNVGVHENSLKNTIKIYPNPVTEKLFVDGVSEIKLKVTDLLGKIVIAESITNTIDVSTLTNGIYFLNINNGTEQNVVKFIKN
;
A
#
# COMPACT_ATOMS: atom_id res chain seq x y z
N MET A 1 -77.36 11.41 -23.67
CA MET A 1 -76.74 11.57 -22.35
C MET A 1 -75.68 10.47 -22.18
N ARG A 2 -74.41 10.77 -22.43
CA ARG A 2 -73.30 9.79 -22.55
C ARG A 2 -72.56 9.66 -21.21
N LEU A 3 -72.46 8.45 -20.67
CA LEU A 3 -71.53 8.13 -19.58
C LEU A 3 -70.11 8.01 -20.16
N LYS A 4 -69.20 8.89 -19.75
CA LYS A 4 -67.75 8.77 -20.03
C LYS A 4 -67.13 7.86 -18.95
N LYS A 5 -66.59 6.71 -19.35
CA LYS A 5 -65.65 5.91 -18.52
C LYS A 5 -64.32 6.67 -18.47
N LEU A 6 -63.91 7.08 -17.27
CA LEU A 6 -62.58 7.62 -17.00
C LEU A 6 -61.67 6.44 -16.66
N ILE A 7 -60.73 6.12 -17.55
CA ILE A 7 -59.66 5.15 -17.29
C ILE A 7 -58.55 5.91 -16.57
N ILE A 8 -58.36 5.64 -15.28
CA ILE A 8 -57.21 6.13 -14.52
C ILE A 8 -56.06 5.15 -14.80
N THR A 9 -55.16 5.51 -15.72
CA THR A 9 -53.86 4.87 -15.86
C THR A 9 -52.98 5.31 -14.70
N SER A 10 -52.78 4.41 -13.73
CA SER A 10 -51.79 4.61 -12.66
C SER A 10 -50.39 4.50 -13.26
N LEU A 11 -49.68 5.63 -13.32
CA LEU A 11 -48.29 5.70 -13.74
C LEU A 11 -47.41 5.25 -12.55
N PHE A 12 -47.00 3.98 -12.55
CA PHE A 12 -46.00 3.47 -11.63
C PHE A 12 -44.64 4.12 -11.99
N LEU A 13 -44.27 5.19 -11.29
CA LEU A 13 -42.91 5.69 -11.28
C LEU A 13 -42.04 4.65 -10.55
N MET A 14 -41.47 3.71 -11.31
CA MET A 14 -40.30 2.98 -10.83
C MET A 14 -39.17 3.99 -10.68
N THR A 15 -38.97 4.47 -9.46
CA THR A 15 -37.70 5.07 -9.06
C THR A 15 -36.66 3.95 -9.13
N GLY A 16 -35.97 3.85 -10.26
CA GLY A 16 -34.85 2.95 -10.43
C GLY A 16 -33.78 3.29 -9.40
N PHE A 17 -33.63 2.43 -8.40
CA PHE A 17 -32.38 2.34 -7.66
C PHE A 17 -31.32 1.94 -8.70
N PHE A 18 -30.49 2.90 -9.12
CA PHE A 18 -29.25 2.58 -9.82
C PHE A 18 -28.35 1.85 -8.81
N TYR A 19 -28.52 0.54 -8.71
CA TYR A 19 -27.43 -0.32 -8.29
C TYR A 19 -26.32 -0.11 -9.32
N PHE A 20 -25.26 0.62 -8.94
CA PHE A 20 -24.02 0.54 -9.70
C PHE A 20 -23.57 -0.92 -9.63
N ALA A 21 -23.88 -1.66 -10.69
CA ALA A 21 -23.41 -3.01 -10.85
C ALA A 21 -21.88 -2.97 -10.81
N GLN A 22 -21.27 -3.84 -9.99
CA GLN A 22 -19.82 -4.04 -10.01
C GLN A 22 -19.44 -4.36 -11.45
N SER A 23 -18.60 -3.51 -12.04
CA SER A 23 -18.26 -3.65 -13.44
C SER A 23 -16.98 -4.44 -13.64
N GLY A 24 -16.37 -5.03 -12.61
CA GLY A 24 -15.17 -5.86 -12.71
C GLY A 24 -15.41 -7.33 -12.40
N VAL A 25 -14.37 -8.14 -12.56
CA VAL A 25 -14.37 -9.58 -12.28
C VAL A 25 -13.68 -9.84 -10.94
N THR A 26 -14.27 -10.75 -10.13
CA THR A 26 -13.61 -11.29 -8.94
C THR A 26 -13.05 -12.67 -9.25
N ILE A 27 -11.73 -12.82 -9.15
CA ILE A 27 -11.02 -14.08 -9.31
C ILE A 27 -10.76 -14.64 -7.92
N VAL A 28 -11.10 -15.91 -7.70
CA VAL A 28 -10.76 -16.65 -6.48
C VAL A 28 -9.61 -17.58 -6.82
N ASP A 29 -8.49 -17.43 -6.12
CA ASP A 29 -7.29 -18.20 -6.41
C ASP A 29 -6.44 -18.40 -5.14
N SER A 30 -5.28 -19.03 -5.29
CA SER A 30 -4.34 -19.29 -4.21
C SER A 30 -2.91 -19.31 -4.69
N ILE A 31 -1.99 -18.93 -3.80
CA ILE A 31 -0.55 -19.07 -4.03
C ILE A 31 0.05 -20.01 -3.00
N LYS A 32 1.22 -20.58 -3.30
CA LYS A 32 2.04 -21.27 -2.31
C LYS A 32 2.99 -20.27 -1.67
N SER A 33 2.86 -20.02 -0.37
CA SER A 33 3.78 -19.19 0.43
C SER A 33 4.28 -20.01 1.61
N ASN A 34 5.61 -20.06 1.79
CA ASN A 34 6.27 -20.95 2.77
C ASN A 34 5.76 -22.41 2.72
N ASN A 35 5.64 -22.97 1.51
CA ASN A 35 5.08 -24.29 1.24
C ASN A 35 3.60 -24.50 1.62
N ILE A 36 2.89 -23.45 1.99
CA ILE A 36 1.49 -23.51 2.40
C ILE A 36 0.63 -22.83 1.33
N MET A 37 -0.47 -23.47 0.93
CA MET A 37 -1.46 -22.83 0.06
C MET A 37 -2.23 -21.76 0.82
N ARG A 38 -2.23 -20.54 0.28
CA ARG A 38 -2.88 -19.35 0.83
C ARG A 38 -3.87 -18.81 -0.20
N LYS A 39 -5.14 -18.68 0.20
CA LYS A 39 -6.24 -18.25 -0.68
C LYS A 39 -6.36 -16.73 -0.71
N PHE A 40 -6.86 -16.22 -1.81
CA PHE A 40 -7.22 -14.81 -1.96
C PHE A 40 -8.34 -14.63 -2.97
N ARG A 41 -8.96 -13.46 -2.92
CA ARG A 41 -9.86 -12.94 -3.95
C ARG A 41 -9.25 -11.70 -4.56
N LEU A 42 -9.10 -11.65 -5.88
CA LEU A 42 -8.63 -10.49 -6.61
C LEU A 42 -9.80 -9.87 -7.37
N TYR A 43 -10.06 -8.59 -7.12
CA TYR A 43 -10.96 -7.79 -7.94
C TYR A 43 -10.16 -7.07 -9.03
N VAL A 44 -10.54 -7.33 -10.28
CA VAL A 44 -9.97 -6.71 -11.48
C VAL A 44 -11.08 -5.87 -12.15
N PRO A 45 -10.99 -4.53 -12.13
CA PRO A 45 -11.94 -3.69 -12.84
C PRO A 45 -11.96 -3.96 -14.35
N ASN A 46 -13.12 -3.93 -15.02
CA ASN A 46 -13.16 -4.09 -16.50
C ASN A 46 -12.40 -2.98 -17.24
N SER A 47 -12.16 -1.83 -16.60
CA SER A 47 -11.34 -0.75 -17.13
C SER A 47 -9.83 -1.04 -17.12
N TYR A 48 -9.41 -2.19 -16.56
CA TYR A 48 -8.02 -2.63 -16.58
C TYR A 48 -7.68 -3.26 -17.93
N THR A 49 -6.76 -2.65 -18.68
CA THR A 49 -6.34 -3.06 -20.02
C THR A 49 -4.83 -3.31 -20.11
N GLY A 50 -4.17 -3.62 -18.98
CA GLY A 50 -2.73 -3.92 -18.91
C GLY A 50 -1.81 -2.74 -18.57
N GLN A 51 -2.36 -1.55 -18.32
CA GLN A 51 -1.58 -0.40 -17.83
C GLN A 51 -1.06 -0.63 -16.41
N ALA A 52 0.02 0.06 -16.02
CA ALA A 52 0.53 0.02 -14.66
C ALA A 52 -0.50 0.64 -13.69
N VAL A 53 -0.94 -0.12 -12.69
CA VAL A 53 -1.99 0.30 -11.74
C VAL A 53 -1.59 0.04 -10.28
N PRO A 54 -2.18 0.78 -9.32
CA PRO A 54 -2.00 0.49 -7.91
C PRO A 54 -2.56 -0.89 -7.51
N LEU A 55 -2.02 -1.44 -6.42
CA LEU A 55 -2.55 -2.63 -5.75
C LEU A 55 -2.89 -2.30 -4.29
N ILE A 56 -4.08 -2.67 -3.85
CA ILE A 56 -4.47 -2.55 -2.44
C ILE A 56 -4.65 -3.95 -1.84
N LEU A 57 -3.88 -4.24 -0.78
CA LEU A 57 -4.09 -5.38 0.11
C LEU A 57 -5.19 -5.01 1.11
N ASN A 58 -6.35 -5.67 1.07
CA ASN A 58 -7.50 -5.36 1.91
C ASN A 58 -7.83 -6.53 2.85
N LEU A 59 -7.47 -6.37 4.12
CA LEU A 59 -7.30 -7.45 5.09
C LEU A 59 -8.51 -7.55 6.03
N HIS A 60 -9.06 -8.76 6.17
CA HIS A 60 -10.23 -9.02 7.01
C HIS A 60 -9.92 -8.98 8.52
N GLY A 61 -10.95 -8.76 9.36
CA GLY A 61 -10.84 -8.85 10.82
C GLY A 61 -10.76 -10.30 11.34
N TYR A 62 -10.53 -10.48 12.64
CA TYR A 62 -10.53 -11.82 13.28
C TYR A 62 -11.90 -12.50 13.05
N THR A 63 -11.91 -13.81 12.83
CA THR A 63 -13.08 -14.67 12.44
C THR A 63 -13.77 -14.35 11.12
N SER A 64 -13.44 -13.22 10.47
CA SER A 64 -13.94 -12.83 9.15
C SER A 64 -13.18 -13.57 8.03
N ASN A 65 -13.49 -13.25 6.77
CA ASN A 65 -12.81 -13.78 5.60
C ASN A 65 -12.81 -12.79 4.44
N SER A 66 -12.11 -13.12 3.36
CA SER A 66 -12.00 -12.28 2.18
C SER A 66 -13.34 -11.98 1.48
N THR A 67 -14.36 -12.85 1.57
CA THR A 67 -15.71 -12.55 1.05
C THR A 67 -16.36 -11.42 1.85
N GLN A 68 -16.33 -11.54 3.18
CA GLN A 68 -16.95 -10.58 4.08
C GLN A 68 -16.23 -9.23 3.99
N GLN A 69 -14.88 -9.20 4.05
CA GLN A 69 -14.11 -7.96 3.88
C GLN A 69 -14.39 -7.27 2.55
N LYS A 70 -14.48 -8.03 1.44
CA LYS A 70 -14.90 -7.47 0.15
C LYS A 70 -16.28 -6.83 0.23
N GLN A 71 -17.22 -7.47 0.90
CA GLN A 71 -18.61 -6.99 0.99
C GLN A 71 -18.73 -5.70 1.81
N TYR A 72 -18.23 -5.64 3.04
CA TYR A 72 -18.44 -4.46 3.88
C TYR A 72 -17.50 -3.29 3.54
N SER A 73 -16.28 -3.56 3.08
CA SER A 73 -15.40 -2.46 2.64
C SER A 73 -15.79 -1.92 1.25
N ASN A 74 -16.47 -2.72 0.42
CA ASN A 74 -17.09 -2.31 -0.85
C ASN A 74 -16.28 -1.30 -1.71
N PHE A 75 -14.98 -1.53 -1.88
CA PHE A 75 -14.13 -0.65 -2.68
C PHE A 75 -14.35 -0.78 -4.19
N MET A 76 -15.12 -1.77 -4.66
CA MET A 76 -15.26 -2.09 -6.08
C MET A 76 -15.70 -0.89 -6.96
N PRO A 77 -16.68 -0.05 -6.57
CA PRO A 77 -17.03 1.15 -7.35
C PRO A 77 -15.88 2.16 -7.43
N ILE A 78 -15.05 2.24 -6.39
CA ILE A 78 -13.86 3.09 -6.38
C ILE A 78 -12.80 2.49 -7.31
N ALA A 79 -12.57 1.18 -7.26
CA ALA A 79 -11.64 0.48 -8.13
C ALA A 79 -12.01 0.64 -9.62
N ASP A 80 -13.30 0.59 -9.94
CA ASP A 80 -13.83 0.77 -11.30
C ASP A 80 -13.55 2.15 -11.88
N THR A 81 -13.59 3.20 -11.05
CA THR A 81 -13.35 4.58 -11.48
C THR A 81 -11.87 4.97 -11.41
N ALA A 82 -11.17 4.53 -10.37
CA ALA A 82 -9.79 4.89 -10.09
C ALA A 82 -8.75 3.94 -10.70
N LYS A 83 -9.20 2.82 -11.27
CA LYS A 83 -8.38 1.82 -11.98
C LYS A 83 -7.25 1.26 -11.12
N PHE A 84 -7.57 0.68 -9.97
CA PHE A 84 -6.62 -0.10 -9.16
C PHE A 84 -7.08 -1.55 -9.02
N LEU A 85 -6.13 -2.44 -8.75
CA LEU A 85 -6.41 -3.82 -8.36
C LEU A 85 -6.61 -3.88 -6.85
N MET A 86 -7.55 -4.72 -6.41
CA MET A 86 -7.75 -4.97 -5.00
C MET A 86 -7.71 -6.45 -4.70
N VAL A 87 -6.83 -6.84 -3.78
CA VAL A 87 -6.73 -8.22 -3.32
C VAL A 87 -7.22 -8.33 -1.88
N PHE A 88 -8.09 -9.31 -1.66
CA PHE A 88 -8.63 -9.70 -0.36
C PHE A 88 -8.07 -11.09 -0.02
N PRO A 89 -6.93 -11.17 0.65
CA PRO A 89 -6.35 -12.45 1.04
C PRO A 89 -7.09 -13.05 2.25
N ASP A 90 -7.02 -14.38 2.39
CA ASP A 90 -7.50 -15.10 3.57
C ASP A 90 -6.36 -15.34 4.57
N GLY A 91 -6.60 -14.93 5.82
CA GLY A 91 -5.86 -15.35 6.99
C GLY A 91 -6.04 -16.84 7.27
N LYS A 92 -5.19 -17.39 8.13
CA LYS A 92 -5.20 -18.81 8.49
C LYS A 92 -6.14 -19.10 9.64
N ALA A 93 -6.67 -20.32 9.68
CA ALA A 93 -7.59 -20.81 10.71
C ALA A 93 -7.08 -22.07 11.44
N PRO A 94 -5.93 -22.04 12.11
CA PRO A 94 -5.37 -23.20 12.81
C PRO A 94 -6.28 -23.75 13.92
N ALA A 95 -7.20 -22.94 14.45
CA ALA A 95 -8.21 -23.32 15.45
C ALA A 95 -9.65 -23.01 15.00
N GLY A 96 -9.92 -23.03 13.68
CA GLY A 96 -11.25 -22.77 13.11
C GLY A 96 -11.60 -21.30 12.89
N ASN A 97 -10.91 -20.37 13.55
CA ASN A 97 -11.07 -18.92 13.33
C ASN A 97 -9.98 -18.36 12.43
N GLN A 98 -10.37 -17.75 11.32
CA GLN A 98 -9.42 -17.08 10.42
C GLN A 98 -8.86 -15.80 11.05
N TYR A 99 -7.55 -15.62 10.96
CA TYR A 99 -6.86 -14.43 11.45
C TYR A 99 -5.51 -14.18 10.77
N TRP A 100 -4.95 -12.99 11.03
CA TRP A 100 -3.60 -12.57 10.71
C TRP A 100 -2.71 -12.62 11.94
N ASN A 101 -1.58 -13.30 11.82
CA ASN A 101 -0.52 -13.27 12.82
C ASN A 101 0.26 -11.94 12.73
N ALA A 102 -0.30 -10.89 13.32
CA ALA A 102 0.30 -9.57 13.45
C ALA A 102 1.09 -9.43 14.78
N GLY A 103 1.91 -10.44 15.11
CA GLY A 103 2.70 -10.45 16.36
C GLY A 103 1.94 -10.92 17.60
N PHE A 104 0.91 -11.75 17.44
CA PHE A 104 0.15 -12.37 18.54
C PHE A 104 0.79 -13.67 19.06
N GLY A 105 2.02 -14.00 18.63
CA GLY A 105 2.71 -15.24 19.01
C GLY A 105 2.28 -16.47 18.20
N GLY A 106 1.54 -16.30 17.11
CA GLY A 106 1.25 -17.37 16.15
C GLY A 106 2.51 -17.77 15.36
N THR A 107 2.45 -18.93 14.70
CA THR A 107 3.56 -19.47 13.90
C THR A 107 3.49 -19.09 12.41
N GLU A 108 2.32 -18.66 11.94
CA GLU A 108 2.12 -18.31 10.52
C GLU A 108 2.88 -17.04 10.16
N ASN A 109 3.61 -17.06 9.03
CA ASN A 109 4.34 -15.89 8.55
C ASN A 109 3.48 -15.10 7.55
N ASP A 110 2.54 -14.31 8.08
CA ASP A 110 1.65 -13.51 7.23
C ASP A 110 2.35 -12.33 6.55
N VAL A 111 3.48 -11.85 7.08
CA VAL A 111 4.32 -10.86 6.40
C VAL A 111 4.89 -11.43 5.10
N LEU A 112 5.46 -12.63 5.17
CA LEU A 112 5.97 -13.34 3.99
C LEU A 112 4.84 -13.62 3.00
N PHE A 113 3.66 -14.06 3.47
CA PHE A 113 2.51 -14.26 2.59
C PHE A 113 2.11 -12.98 1.85
N MET A 114 2.06 -11.82 2.52
CA MET A 114 1.76 -10.56 1.84
C MET A 114 2.83 -10.19 0.80
N SER A 115 4.11 -10.41 1.11
CA SER A 115 5.20 -10.20 0.14
C SER A 115 5.07 -11.12 -1.08
N ASP A 116 4.93 -12.42 -0.85
CA ASP A 116 4.79 -13.43 -1.90
C ASP A 116 3.56 -13.16 -2.78
N LEU A 117 2.48 -12.66 -2.19
CA LEU A 117 1.25 -12.30 -2.91
C LEU A 117 1.45 -11.11 -3.83
N ILE A 118 2.14 -10.06 -3.39
CA ILE A 118 2.50 -8.93 -4.27
C ILE A 118 3.35 -9.44 -5.45
N ASP A 119 4.36 -10.26 -5.18
CA ASP A 119 5.26 -10.80 -6.21
C ASP A 119 4.51 -11.71 -7.20
N SER A 120 3.62 -12.56 -6.69
CA SER A 120 2.83 -13.49 -7.50
C SER A 120 1.86 -12.75 -8.42
N LEU A 121 1.14 -11.74 -7.90
CA LEU A 121 0.21 -10.96 -8.70
C LEU A 121 0.93 -10.15 -9.78
N LYS A 122 2.12 -9.63 -9.50
CA LYS A 122 2.92 -8.88 -10.49
C LYS A 122 3.31 -9.69 -11.72
N LEU A 123 3.36 -11.03 -11.63
CA LEU A 123 3.65 -11.88 -12.79
C LEU A 123 2.51 -11.87 -13.83
N PHE A 124 1.28 -11.61 -13.39
CA PHE A 124 0.08 -11.66 -14.24
C PHE A 124 -0.49 -10.27 -14.53
N TYR A 125 -0.22 -9.30 -13.67
CA TYR A 125 -0.74 -7.95 -13.76
C TYR A 125 0.38 -6.91 -13.70
N ASN A 126 0.29 -5.89 -14.55
CA ASN A 126 1.18 -4.73 -14.50
C ASN A 126 0.86 -3.86 -13.26
N ILE A 127 1.47 -4.20 -12.13
CA ILE A 127 1.31 -3.49 -10.85
C ILE A 127 2.42 -2.45 -10.70
N ASP A 128 2.04 -1.19 -10.45
CA ASP A 128 2.98 -0.16 -10.03
C ASP A 128 3.43 -0.47 -8.60
N LEU A 129 4.63 -1.03 -8.45
CA LEU A 129 5.20 -1.37 -7.15
C LEU A 129 5.45 -0.15 -6.25
N ASN A 130 5.42 1.08 -6.79
CA ASN A 130 5.44 2.28 -5.98
C ASN A 130 4.06 2.62 -5.39
N SER A 131 3.00 1.99 -5.86
CA SER A 131 1.61 2.27 -5.49
C SER A 131 0.93 1.00 -4.91
N VAL A 132 1.63 0.31 -4.02
CA VAL A 132 1.09 -0.82 -3.25
C VAL A 132 0.72 -0.32 -1.86
N TYR A 133 -0.52 -0.58 -1.43
CA TYR A 133 -1.05 -0.10 -0.15
C TYR A 133 -1.64 -1.25 0.65
N SER A 134 -1.76 -1.08 1.98
CA SER A 134 -2.45 -2.05 2.84
C SER A 134 -3.48 -1.36 3.71
N CYS A 135 -4.68 -1.92 3.75
CA CYS A 135 -5.70 -1.55 4.71
C CYS A 135 -6.42 -2.76 5.27
N GLY A 136 -7.16 -2.58 6.36
CA GLY A 136 -8.02 -3.63 6.88
C GLY A 136 -8.82 -3.21 8.09
N MET A 137 -9.74 -4.08 8.50
CA MET A 137 -10.56 -3.90 9.68
C MET A 137 -9.99 -4.68 10.86
N SER A 138 -10.01 -4.12 12.08
CA SER A 138 -9.70 -4.86 13.30
C SER A 138 -8.33 -5.55 13.22
N ASN A 139 -8.24 -6.88 13.36
CA ASN A 139 -7.03 -7.66 13.14
C ASN A 139 -6.34 -7.41 11.78
N GLY A 140 -7.07 -7.09 10.71
CA GLY A 140 -6.50 -6.66 9.43
C GLY A 140 -5.93 -5.22 9.45
N GLY A 141 -6.50 -4.34 10.27
CA GLY A 141 -5.93 -3.02 10.57
C GLY A 141 -4.64 -3.12 11.39
N ILE A 142 -4.63 -4.00 12.40
CA ILE A 142 -3.43 -4.37 13.17
C ILE A 142 -2.36 -4.94 12.24
N MET A 143 -2.74 -5.85 11.32
CA MET A 143 -1.82 -6.40 10.33
C MET A 143 -1.27 -5.32 9.39
N SER A 144 -2.06 -4.31 9.03
CA SER A 144 -1.55 -3.18 8.22
C SER A 144 -0.46 -2.39 8.96
N TYR A 145 -0.62 -2.10 10.25
CA TYR A 145 0.48 -1.55 11.06
C TYR A 145 1.69 -2.46 11.13
N TYR A 146 1.46 -3.76 11.31
CA TYR A 146 2.53 -4.75 11.39
C TYR A 146 3.32 -4.83 10.07
N LEU A 147 2.63 -4.73 8.93
CA LEU A 147 3.24 -4.65 7.61
C LEU A 147 4.02 -3.35 7.39
N ALA A 148 3.59 -2.22 7.94
CA ALA A 148 4.39 -0.99 7.89
C ALA A 148 5.75 -1.19 8.58
N CYS A 149 5.77 -1.91 9.71
CA CYS A 149 7.00 -2.20 10.45
C CYS A 149 7.88 -3.29 9.81
N ASN A 150 7.29 -4.32 9.18
CA ASN A 150 8.04 -5.49 8.70
C ASN A 150 8.21 -5.58 7.18
N LEU A 151 7.45 -4.79 6.41
CA LEU A 151 7.52 -4.74 4.95
C LEU A 151 7.63 -3.30 4.41
N PRO A 152 8.47 -2.42 5.01
CA PRO A 152 8.48 -1.00 4.68
C PRO A 152 8.95 -0.69 3.25
N ASN A 153 9.65 -1.62 2.60
CA ASN A 153 10.16 -1.44 1.25
C ASN A 153 9.20 -1.91 0.16
N ARG A 154 7.95 -2.27 0.51
CA ARG A 154 6.97 -2.77 -0.46
C ARG A 154 5.62 -2.06 -0.40
N ILE A 155 5.29 -1.38 0.70
CA ILE A 155 3.96 -0.78 0.91
C ILE A 155 4.11 0.72 1.07
N ALA A 156 3.60 1.51 0.14
CA ALA A 156 3.74 2.97 0.15
C ALA A 156 3.06 3.66 1.34
N ALA A 157 1.86 3.21 1.72
CA ALA A 157 1.06 3.76 2.81
C ALA A 157 0.09 2.71 3.39
N ILE A 158 -0.37 2.93 4.62
CA ILE A 158 -1.35 2.06 5.29
C ILE A 158 -2.57 2.83 5.81
N ALA A 159 -3.69 2.12 5.93
CA ALA A 159 -4.85 2.59 6.65
C ALA A 159 -5.40 1.51 7.57
N SER A 160 -5.72 1.85 8.82
CA SER A 160 -6.32 0.93 9.79
C SER A 160 -7.73 1.42 10.13
N VAL A 161 -8.70 0.50 10.08
CA VAL A 161 -10.07 0.74 10.51
C VAL A 161 -10.33 -0.13 11.74
N THR A 162 -10.62 0.50 12.88
CA THR A 162 -10.87 -0.17 14.17
C THR A 162 -9.77 -1.16 14.58
N GLY A 163 -8.55 -0.98 14.08
CA GLY A 163 -7.35 -1.69 14.51
C GLY A 163 -6.48 -0.80 15.39
N SER A 164 -5.40 -1.35 15.93
CA SER A 164 -4.39 -0.58 16.67
C SER A 164 -3.01 -1.23 16.50
N MET A 165 -2.00 -0.67 17.16
CA MET A 165 -0.73 -1.36 17.38
C MET A 165 -0.79 -2.15 18.69
N LEU A 166 -0.08 -3.30 18.76
CA LEU A 166 0.09 -3.97 20.05
C LEU A 166 1.16 -3.29 20.88
N ASN A 167 0.96 -3.25 22.20
CA ASN A 167 1.96 -2.73 23.14
C ASN A 167 3.29 -3.49 23.07
N SER A 168 3.25 -4.79 22.77
CA SER A 168 4.43 -5.68 22.67
C SER A 168 5.42 -5.29 21.57
N TRP A 169 4.95 -4.60 20.52
CA TRP A 169 5.78 -4.13 19.41
C TRP A 169 5.54 -2.66 19.07
N PHE A 170 4.97 -1.89 20.01
CA PHE A 170 4.68 -0.46 19.84
C PHE A 170 5.94 0.36 19.57
N SER A 171 7.13 -0.14 19.91
CA SER A 171 8.42 0.49 19.63
C SER A 171 8.88 0.36 18.17
N CYS A 172 8.24 -0.46 17.32
CA CYS A 172 8.71 -0.67 15.95
C CYS A 172 8.79 0.64 15.16
N ALA A 173 9.85 0.80 14.36
CA ALA A 173 10.12 2.02 13.61
C ALA A 173 10.61 1.64 12.20
N PRO A 174 9.81 1.88 11.15
CA PRO A 174 10.23 1.65 9.77
C PRO A 174 11.47 2.47 9.39
N ILE A 175 12.26 1.99 8.44
CA ILE A 175 13.51 2.66 8.01
C ILE A 175 13.31 3.98 7.23
N ARG A 176 12.06 4.42 7.06
CA ARG A 176 11.67 5.59 6.28
C ARG A 176 10.41 6.25 6.85
N PRO A 177 10.12 7.51 6.49
CA PRO A 177 8.79 8.08 6.70
C PRO A 177 7.72 7.20 6.05
N PHE A 178 6.57 7.08 6.72
CA PHE A 178 5.53 6.13 6.35
C PHE A 178 4.14 6.76 6.56
N PRO A 179 3.41 7.13 5.49
CA PRO A 179 2.07 7.66 5.61
C PRO A 179 1.09 6.66 6.25
N VAL A 180 0.34 7.12 7.26
CA VAL A 180 -0.61 6.33 8.03
C VAL A 180 -1.96 7.02 8.14
N MET A 181 -3.05 6.27 7.95
CA MET A 181 -4.39 6.68 8.31
C MET A 181 -4.97 5.75 9.39
N GLU A 182 -5.61 6.31 10.40
CA GLU A 182 -6.38 5.59 11.41
C GLU A 182 -7.84 6.05 11.39
N ILE A 183 -8.77 5.11 11.44
CA ILE A 183 -10.22 5.37 11.55
C ILE A 183 -10.73 4.57 12.74
N HIS A 184 -11.19 5.26 13.80
CA HIS A 184 -11.46 4.60 15.06
C HIS A 184 -12.66 5.19 15.80
N GLY A 185 -13.52 4.30 16.31
CA GLY A 185 -14.66 4.62 17.15
C GLY A 185 -14.26 4.83 18.61
N THR A 186 -14.73 5.90 19.26
CA THR A 186 -14.43 6.11 20.69
C THR A 186 -15.21 5.18 21.61
N ALA A 187 -16.26 4.53 21.10
CA ALA A 187 -17.07 3.54 21.81
C ALA A 187 -16.79 2.10 21.29
N ASP A 188 -15.63 1.90 20.64
CA ASP A 188 -15.18 0.58 20.23
C ASP A 188 -14.94 -0.31 21.46
N GLY A 189 -15.78 -1.34 21.61
CA GLY A 189 -15.70 -2.29 22.71
C GLY A 189 -14.80 -3.50 22.45
N THR A 190 -14.17 -3.60 21.28
CA THR A 190 -13.32 -4.75 20.89
C THR A 190 -11.84 -4.38 20.84
N VAL A 191 -11.52 -3.24 20.23
CA VAL A 191 -10.19 -2.62 20.27
C VAL A 191 -10.40 -1.26 20.94
N PRO A 192 -10.20 -1.12 22.26
CA PRO A 192 -10.57 0.09 22.96
C PRO A 192 -9.80 1.31 22.44
N TYR A 193 -10.52 2.39 22.12
CA TYR A 193 -9.89 3.65 21.67
C TYR A 193 -8.80 4.10 22.64
N ASN A 194 -9.10 4.03 23.96
CA ASN A 194 -8.22 4.40 25.07
C ASN A 194 -7.03 3.44 25.29
N GLY A 195 -6.97 2.33 24.54
CA GLY A 195 -6.02 1.25 24.73
C GLY A 195 -6.35 0.37 25.95
N ASP A 196 -5.60 -0.72 26.08
CA ASP A 196 -5.63 -1.61 27.22
C ASP A 196 -4.24 -2.27 27.40
N ALA A 197 -4.15 -3.41 28.09
CA ALA A 197 -2.89 -4.13 28.28
C ALA A 197 -2.29 -4.64 26.95
N THR A 198 -3.11 -4.91 25.95
CA THR A 198 -2.74 -5.48 24.66
C THR A 198 -2.60 -4.41 23.58
N PHE A 199 -3.58 -3.52 23.45
CA PHE A 199 -3.66 -2.51 22.39
C PHE A 199 -3.19 -1.15 22.89
N ALA A 200 -2.41 -0.46 22.06
CA ALA A 200 -1.98 0.89 22.33
C ALA A 200 -3.14 1.90 22.20
N HIS A 201 -3.12 2.93 23.03
CA HIS A 201 -4.03 4.09 22.93
C HIS A 201 -3.96 4.73 21.54
N ILE A 202 -5.09 4.97 20.88
CA ILE A 202 -5.12 5.47 19.49
C ILE A 202 -4.45 6.84 19.34
N ASP A 203 -4.67 7.78 20.28
CA ASP A 203 -3.96 9.07 20.19
C ASP A 203 -2.44 8.90 20.36
N SER A 204 -2.00 7.88 21.12
CA SER A 204 -0.57 7.53 21.24
C SER A 204 -0.02 6.91 19.96
N VAL A 205 -0.78 6.06 19.27
CA VAL A 205 -0.43 5.51 17.94
C VAL A 205 -0.26 6.64 16.93
N VAL A 206 -1.24 7.53 16.83
CA VAL A 206 -1.20 8.69 15.93
C VAL A 206 -0.02 9.60 16.26
N LYS A 207 0.22 9.89 17.56
CA LYS A 207 1.37 10.67 18.01
C LYS A 207 2.70 10.01 17.63
N LYS A 208 2.82 8.69 17.78
CA LYS A 208 4.02 7.92 17.40
C LYS A 208 4.31 8.11 15.91
N TRP A 209 3.35 7.84 15.04
CA TRP A 209 3.55 7.96 13.60
C TRP A 209 3.78 9.41 13.15
N ARG A 210 3.13 10.38 13.80
CA ARG A 210 3.39 11.81 13.58
C ARG A 210 4.85 12.16 13.87
N ILE A 211 5.38 11.67 15.00
CA ILE A 211 6.79 11.88 15.38
C ILE A 211 7.70 11.15 14.40
N HIS A 212 7.41 9.90 14.07
CA HIS A 212 8.18 9.09 13.10
C HIS A 212 8.31 9.77 11.74
N ASN A 213 7.23 10.42 11.29
CA ASN A 213 7.18 11.11 10.01
C ASN A 213 7.67 12.57 10.07
N ASN A 214 8.06 13.08 11.24
CA ASN A 214 8.35 14.49 11.48
C ASN A 214 7.22 15.45 11.03
N CYS A 215 5.96 15.04 11.20
CA CYS A 215 4.82 15.90 10.87
C CYS A 215 4.65 17.05 11.87
N ASN A 216 3.91 18.08 11.47
CA ASN A 216 3.52 19.19 12.32
C ASN A 216 2.82 18.71 13.59
N THR A 217 3.03 19.40 14.71
CA THR A 217 2.47 19.01 16.00
C THR A 217 0.97 19.24 16.09
N ALA A 218 0.47 20.35 15.53
CA ALA A 218 -0.94 20.68 15.44
C ALA A 218 -1.55 20.13 14.13
N PRO A 219 -2.71 19.45 14.19
CA PRO A 219 -3.40 18.98 13.00
C PRO A 219 -4.19 20.10 12.32
N ILE A 220 -4.45 19.94 11.02
CA ILE A 220 -5.57 20.60 10.36
C ILE A 220 -6.81 19.74 10.63
N THR A 221 -7.87 20.35 11.16
CA THR A 221 -9.09 19.65 11.56
C THR A 221 -10.23 19.91 10.58
N PHE A 222 -10.90 18.83 10.17
CA PHE A 222 -12.09 18.86 9.32
C PHE A 222 -13.23 18.16 10.04
N SER A 223 -14.28 18.92 10.38
CA SER A 223 -15.52 18.33 10.88
C SER A 223 -16.23 17.59 9.76
N ILE A 224 -16.62 16.35 9.99
CA ILE A 224 -17.49 15.61 9.08
C ILE A 224 -18.93 16.02 9.40
N PRO A 225 -19.74 16.46 8.41
CA PRO A 225 -21.13 16.79 8.65
C PRO A 225 -21.88 15.58 9.20
N ASN A 226 -22.62 15.74 10.30
CA ASN A 226 -23.51 14.70 10.84
C ASN A 226 -24.78 14.65 9.97
N ILE A 227 -24.75 13.80 8.95
CA ILE A 227 -25.83 13.61 7.99
C ILE A 227 -26.83 12.59 8.54
N ASN A 228 -26.34 11.54 9.22
CA ASN A 228 -27.19 10.54 9.86
C ASN A 228 -27.23 10.74 11.39
N THR A 229 -28.16 11.56 11.85
CA THR A 229 -28.31 11.85 13.28
C THR A 229 -28.86 10.69 14.11
N SER A 230 -29.16 9.53 13.50
CA SER A 230 -29.72 8.36 14.19
C SER A 230 -28.67 7.29 14.54
N ASP A 231 -27.43 7.45 14.06
CA ASP A 231 -26.34 6.49 14.31
C ASP A 231 -25.60 6.72 15.65
N ASN A 232 -26.05 7.72 16.43
CA ASN A 232 -25.48 8.13 17.72
C ASN A 232 -23.98 8.44 17.68
N SER A 233 -23.47 8.88 16.53
CA SER A 233 -22.06 9.16 16.35
C SER A 233 -21.81 10.47 15.59
N THR A 234 -20.57 10.94 15.65
CA THR A 234 -20.07 12.08 14.86
C THR A 234 -18.62 11.80 14.50
N ALA A 235 -18.10 12.40 13.41
CA ALA A 235 -16.72 12.22 13.01
C ALA A 235 -15.96 13.53 12.82
N VAL A 236 -14.68 13.50 13.16
CA VAL A 236 -13.72 14.57 12.88
C VAL A 236 -12.46 13.97 12.29
N ASN A 237 -11.98 14.54 11.19
CA ASN A 237 -10.69 14.19 10.60
C ASN A 237 -9.60 15.17 11.09
N TYR A 238 -8.56 14.63 11.72
CA TYR A 238 -7.35 15.34 12.10
C TYR A 238 -6.21 14.95 11.16
N LYS A 239 -5.70 15.92 10.39
CA LYS A 239 -4.58 15.72 9.46
C LYS A 239 -3.30 16.36 9.97
N TYR A 240 -2.29 15.54 10.25
CA TYR A 240 -0.94 15.96 10.61
C TYR A 240 -0.07 15.94 9.35
N ILE A 241 0.10 17.10 8.71
CA ILE A 241 0.85 17.27 7.47
C ILE A 241 2.28 17.79 7.72
N GLY A 242 3.04 18.02 6.64
CA GLY A 242 4.37 18.62 6.70
C GLY A 242 5.50 17.65 7.09
N GLY A 243 5.23 16.35 7.09
CA GLY A 243 6.25 15.35 7.37
C GLY A 243 7.30 15.23 6.28
N THR A 244 8.40 14.55 6.63
CA THR A 244 9.52 14.28 5.72
C THR A 244 9.04 13.67 4.41
N ASN A 245 9.48 14.24 3.29
CA ASN A 245 9.08 13.87 1.92
C ASN A 245 7.55 13.89 1.69
N GLY A 246 6.83 14.72 2.43
CA GLY A 246 5.38 14.86 2.31
C GLY A 246 4.57 13.78 3.04
N ALA A 247 5.22 12.95 3.88
CA ALA A 247 4.50 11.98 4.70
C ALA A 247 3.49 12.70 5.63
N SER A 248 2.33 12.09 5.82
CA SER A 248 1.31 12.62 6.73
C SER A 248 0.68 11.52 7.57
N VAL A 249 0.02 11.92 8.65
CA VAL A 249 -0.79 11.03 9.48
C VAL A 249 -2.19 11.60 9.58
N GLU A 250 -3.21 10.78 9.30
CA GLU A 250 -4.61 11.17 9.42
C GLU A 250 -5.31 10.31 10.50
N LEU A 251 -6.16 10.95 11.30
CA LEU A 251 -7.05 10.28 12.25
C LEU A 251 -8.49 10.72 11.97
N PHE A 252 -9.34 9.77 11.58
CA PHE A 252 -10.78 9.91 11.68
C PHE A 252 -11.22 9.41 13.05
N LYS A 253 -11.45 10.36 13.97
CA LYS A 253 -12.00 10.08 15.28
C LYS A 253 -13.52 10.08 15.19
N VAL A 254 -14.13 8.92 15.43
CA VAL A 254 -15.59 8.75 15.36
C VAL A 254 -16.13 8.69 16.79
N THR A 255 -16.53 9.86 17.32
CA THR A 255 -17.10 9.97 18.65
C THR A 255 -18.43 9.22 18.71
N GLY A 256 -18.56 8.28 19.64
CA GLY A 256 -19.74 7.40 19.77
C GLY A 256 -19.76 6.19 18.82
N GLY A 257 -18.86 6.15 17.84
CA GLY A 257 -18.75 5.05 16.89
C GLY A 257 -18.28 3.75 17.55
N SER A 258 -18.83 2.62 17.08
CA SER A 258 -18.49 1.27 17.54
C SER A 258 -17.40 0.60 16.70
N HIS A 259 -17.13 -0.69 16.94
CA HIS A 259 -16.21 -1.53 16.18
C HIS A 259 -16.74 -1.88 14.78
N SER A 260 -16.82 -0.88 13.91
CA SER A 260 -17.49 -0.95 12.61
C SER A 260 -16.68 -0.26 11.50
N TRP A 261 -17.04 -0.53 10.26
CA TRP A 261 -16.49 0.16 9.08
C TRP A 261 -17.43 1.31 8.67
N PRO A 262 -17.04 2.59 8.79
CA PRO A 262 -17.93 3.70 8.48
C PRO A 262 -18.45 3.70 7.03
N GLY A 263 -19.77 3.88 6.88
CA GLY A 263 -20.47 3.83 5.60
C GLY A 263 -20.56 2.42 4.96
N SER A 264 -20.36 1.36 5.74
CA SER A 264 -20.50 -0.03 5.27
C SER A 264 -21.92 -0.60 5.44
N PHE A 265 -22.20 -1.67 4.70
CA PHE A 265 -23.37 -2.53 4.90
C PHE A 265 -22.91 -3.98 5.13
N PRO A 266 -23.50 -4.75 6.07
CA PRO A 266 -24.62 -4.37 6.94
C PRO A 266 -24.21 -3.37 8.02
N VAL A 267 -25.10 -2.42 8.32
CA VAL A 267 -24.96 -1.48 9.42
C VAL A 267 -25.11 -2.25 10.73
N ILE A 268 -24.06 -2.28 11.55
CA ILE A 268 -24.14 -2.76 12.93
C ILE A 268 -24.33 -1.57 13.87
N ALA A 269 -24.79 -1.81 15.11
CA ALA A 269 -25.13 -0.73 16.04
C ALA A 269 -24.00 0.31 16.18
N ASN A 270 -24.35 1.59 16.02
CA ASN A 270 -23.46 2.76 16.03
C ASN A 270 -22.32 2.72 14.98
N THR A 271 -22.59 2.11 13.82
CA THR A 271 -21.75 2.34 12.63
C THR A 271 -22.00 3.75 12.15
N ASN A 272 -20.94 4.57 12.05
CA ASN A 272 -21.09 5.93 11.54
C ASN A 272 -21.41 5.89 10.03
N GLU A 273 -22.45 6.61 9.63
CA GLU A 273 -22.95 6.66 8.25
C GLU A 273 -22.75 8.04 7.61
N ASP A 274 -22.02 8.94 8.28
CA ASP A 274 -21.76 10.31 7.81
C ASP A 274 -20.70 10.38 6.70
N PHE A 275 -19.83 9.38 6.61
CA PHE A 275 -18.80 9.28 5.58
C PHE A 275 -18.52 7.83 5.19
N ASN A 276 -17.90 7.64 4.03
CA ASN A 276 -17.49 6.34 3.55
C ASN A 276 -15.98 6.15 3.77
N ALA A 277 -15.60 5.26 4.68
CA ALA A 277 -14.20 5.03 5.01
C ALA A 277 -13.37 4.58 3.80
N SER A 278 -13.94 3.78 2.90
CA SER A 278 -13.23 3.28 1.71
C SER A 278 -12.90 4.40 0.71
N VAL A 279 -13.79 5.37 0.55
CA VAL A 279 -13.55 6.58 -0.25
C VAL A 279 -12.42 7.40 0.36
N GLU A 280 -12.42 7.61 1.67
CA GLU A 280 -11.38 8.38 2.37
C GLU A 280 -10.02 7.68 2.33
N ILE A 281 -9.99 6.35 2.52
CA ILE A 281 -8.76 5.54 2.40
C ILE A 281 -8.17 5.66 0.99
N TRP A 282 -8.98 5.60 -0.07
CA TRP A 282 -8.46 5.80 -1.42
C TRP A 282 -7.96 7.23 -1.65
N ARG A 283 -8.68 8.25 -1.19
CA ARG A 283 -8.25 9.66 -1.24
C ARG A 283 -6.91 9.86 -0.55
N PHE A 284 -6.66 9.13 0.54
CA PHE A 284 -5.39 9.11 1.23
C PHE A 284 -4.30 8.39 0.43
N PHE A 285 -4.51 7.13 0.05
CA PHE A 285 -3.51 6.32 -0.64
C PHE A 285 -3.00 6.94 -1.94
N ARG A 286 -3.89 7.49 -2.77
CA ARG A 286 -3.51 8.05 -4.08
C ARG A 286 -2.55 9.24 -4.02
N GLN A 287 -2.28 9.78 -2.83
CA GLN A 287 -1.32 10.87 -2.63
C GLN A 287 0.14 10.38 -2.55
N TYR A 288 0.36 9.08 -2.31
CA TYR A 288 1.67 8.56 -1.91
C TYR A 288 2.21 7.53 -2.89
N LYS A 289 3.50 7.63 -3.16
CA LYS A 289 4.29 6.62 -3.86
C LYS A 289 5.52 6.24 -3.05
N LEU A 290 5.84 4.95 -3.01
CA LEU A 290 6.92 4.40 -2.20
C LEU A 290 8.28 5.06 -2.47
N ASN A 291 8.60 5.35 -3.73
CA ASN A 291 9.84 6.00 -4.14
C ASN A 291 10.00 7.45 -3.63
N GLN A 292 8.95 8.06 -3.07
CA GLN A 292 9.08 9.33 -2.36
C GLN A 292 9.80 9.16 -1.02
N PHE A 293 9.77 7.96 -0.44
CA PHE A 293 10.18 7.73 0.95
C PHE A 293 11.37 6.78 1.09
N ILE A 294 11.68 5.98 0.09
CA ILE A 294 12.91 5.19 0.09
C ILE A 294 14.05 6.14 -0.32
N PRO A 295 15.10 6.29 0.49
CA PRO A 295 16.27 7.05 0.06
C PRO A 295 16.81 6.41 -1.22
N ASN A 296 17.07 7.22 -2.25
CA ASN A 296 17.76 6.79 -3.47
C ASN A 296 19.21 6.39 -3.11
N VAL A 297 19.38 5.23 -2.46
CA VAL A 297 20.64 4.50 -2.31
C VAL A 297 20.74 3.37 -3.33
N GLY A 298 19.74 3.26 -4.21
CA GLY A 298 19.93 2.60 -5.48
C GLY A 298 20.85 3.47 -6.33
N VAL A 299 21.97 2.90 -6.75
CA VAL A 299 22.46 3.15 -8.10
C VAL A 299 21.23 2.98 -8.99
N HIS A 300 20.75 4.07 -9.61
CA HIS A 300 19.66 3.94 -10.55
C HIS A 300 20.05 2.88 -11.59
N GLU A 301 19.37 1.73 -11.65
CA GLU A 301 19.04 1.19 -12.95
C GLU A 301 18.10 2.23 -13.57
N ASN A 302 18.69 3.26 -14.17
CA ASN A 302 18.03 4.18 -15.08
C ASN A 302 17.53 3.35 -16.27
N SER A 303 16.46 2.59 -16.06
CA SER A 303 15.61 2.16 -17.14
C SER A 303 14.85 3.41 -17.60
N LEU A 304 15.51 4.16 -18.50
CA LEU A 304 15.07 5.23 -19.43
C LEU A 304 16.26 6.22 -19.55
N LYS A 305 17.14 6.24 -20.57
CA LYS A 305 17.16 5.76 -21.95
C LYS A 305 18.51 5.09 -22.23
N ASN A 306 18.54 4.02 -23.02
CA ASN A 306 19.77 3.44 -23.60
C ASN A 306 20.49 4.45 -24.53
N THR A 307 21.17 5.45 -23.99
CA THR A 307 22.19 6.21 -24.74
C THR A 307 23.57 5.65 -24.49
N ILE A 308 23.90 5.24 -23.25
CA ILE A 308 25.22 4.70 -22.92
C ILE A 308 25.29 3.21 -23.23
N LYS A 309 26.19 2.83 -24.13
CA LYS A 309 26.46 1.43 -24.46
C LYS A 309 27.87 1.06 -24.04
N ILE A 310 28.03 -0.08 -23.40
CA ILE A 310 29.35 -0.67 -23.14
C ILE A 310 29.51 -1.97 -23.91
N TYR A 311 30.67 -2.18 -24.52
CA TYR A 311 30.96 -3.38 -25.28
C TYR A 311 32.46 -3.63 -25.43
N PRO A 312 32.90 -4.86 -25.68
CA PRO A 312 32.11 -6.08 -25.48
C PRO A 312 31.80 -6.28 -23.99
N ASN A 313 30.70 -6.94 -23.67
CA ASN A 313 30.37 -7.37 -22.30
C ASN A 313 29.73 -8.76 -22.40
N PRO A 314 30.44 -9.85 -22.05
CA PRO A 314 31.73 -9.87 -21.33
C PRO A 314 32.94 -9.32 -22.13
N VAL A 315 33.95 -8.80 -21.42
CA VAL A 315 35.18 -8.19 -21.95
C VAL A 315 36.42 -8.98 -21.54
N THR A 316 37.46 -9.00 -22.39
CA THR A 316 38.76 -9.63 -22.10
C THR A 316 39.88 -8.61 -21.90
N GLU A 317 40.00 -7.59 -22.76
CA GLU A 317 41.11 -6.64 -22.71
C GLU A 317 40.66 -5.18 -22.70
N LYS A 318 39.78 -4.78 -23.63
CA LYS A 318 39.36 -3.37 -23.77
C LYS A 318 37.84 -3.25 -23.74
N LEU A 319 37.36 -2.41 -22.84
CA LEU A 319 35.95 -2.05 -22.71
C LEU A 319 35.72 -0.69 -23.37
N PHE A 320 34.82 -0.62 -24.35
CA PHE A 320 34.42 0.60 -25.04
C PHE A 320 33.15 1.16 -24.41
N VAL A 321 33.06 2.49 -24.36
CA VAL A 321 31.92 3.23 -23.85
C VAL A 321 31.44 4.20 -24.93
N ASP A 322 30.22 4.01 -25.40
CA ASP A 322 29.58 4.83 -26.42
C ASP A 322 28.39 5.60 -25.84
N GLY A 323 27.99 6.70 -26.48
CA GLY A 323 26.89 7.57 -26.04
C GLY A 323 27.27 8.59 -24.96
N VAL A 324 28.58 8.85 -24.80
CA VAL A 324 29.13 9.82 -23.86
C VAL A 324 30.20 10.69 -24.51
N SER A 325 30.17 12.00 -24.23
CA SER A 325 31.18 12.98 -24.64
C SER A 325 31.99 13.41 -23.42
N GLU A 326 33.26 13.01 -23.36
CA GLU A 326 34.28 13.37 -22.35
C GLU A 326 33.87 13.28 -20.87
N ILE A 327 34.22 12.18 -20.22
CA ILE A 327 33.77 11.85 -18.87
C ILE A 327 34.93 11.21 -18.07
N LYS A 328 34.97 11.49 -16.76
CA LYS A 328 35.76 10.72 -15.79
C LYS A 328 35.15 9.33 -15.60
N LEU A 329 35.89 8.30 -16.00
CA LEU A 329 35.50 6.89 -15.85
C LEU A 329 36.29 6.22 -14.73
N LYS A 330 35.62 5.44 -13.88
CA LYS A 330 36.26 4.72 -12.77
C LYS A 330 35.70 3.31 -12.64
N VAL A 331 36.55 2.30 -12.48
CA VAL A 331 36.11 0.91 -12.27
C VAL A 331 36.27 0.50 -10.81
N THR A 332 35.22 -0.13 -10.27
CA THR A 332 35.20 -0.71 -8.93
C THR A 332 34.86 -2.20 -8.96
N ASP A 333 35.39 -2.95 -7.99
CA ASP A 333 35.01 -4.35 -7.76
C ASP A 333 33.69 -4.48 -6.97
N LEU A 334 33.28 -5.71 -6.67
CA LEU A 334 32.07 -6.02 -5.89
C LEU A 334 32.06 -5.43 -4.47
N LEU A 335 33.23 -5.11 -3.91
CA LEU A 335 33.39 -4.52 -2.58
C LEU A 335 33.46 -2.99 -2.63
N GLY A 336 33.32 -2.39 -3.82
CA GLY A 336 33.43 -0.95 -4.04
C GLY A 336 34.87 -0.43 -4.07
N LYS A 337 35.88 -1.32 -4.04
CA LYS A 337 37.28 -0.92 -4.13
C LYS A 337 37.58 -0.47 -5.56
N ILE A 338 38.30 0.65 -5.67
CA ILE A 338 38.76 1.19 -6.96
C ILE A 338 39.83 0.27 -7.51
N VAL A 339 39.59 -0.29 -8.70
CA VAL A 339 40.54 -1.16 -9.41
C VAL A 339 41.14 -0.50 -10.64
N ILE A 340 40.43 0.47 -11.23
CA ILE A 340 40.96 1.37 -12.26
C ILE A 340 40.58 2.80 -11.87
N ALA A 341 41.60 3.65 -11.73
CA ALA A 341 41.45 5.07 -11.38
C ALA A 341 40.89 5.88 -12.57
N GLU A 342 40.52 7.14 -12.30
CA GLU A 342 39.86 8.02 -13.27
C GLU A 342 40.58 8.04 -14.64
N SER A 343 39.87 7.62 -15.70
CA SER A 343 40.31 7.75 -17.09
C SER A 343 39.44 8.77 -17.81
N ILE A 344 40.06 9.58 -18.69
CA ILE A 344 39.38 10.56 -19.55
C ILE A 344 39.38 10.01 -20.98
N THR A 345 38.84 8.82 -21.17
CA THR A 345 38.83 8.10 -22.45
C THR A 345 37.55 7.31 -22.58
N ASN A 346 37.02 7.15 -23.80
CA ASN A 346 35.88 6.27 -24.09
C ASN A 346 36.30 4.78 -24.22
N THR A 347 37.52 4.44 -23.81
CA THR A 347 38.08 3.08 -23.87
C THR A 347 38.88 2.83 -22.61
N ILE A 348 38.59 1.71 -21.94
CA ILE A 348 39.23 1.31 -20.69
C ILE A 348 39.98 0.02 -20.93
N ASP A 349 41.27 0.01 -20.60
CA ASP A 349 42.07 -1.20 -20.54
C ASP A 349 41.77 -1.96 -19.24
N VAL A 350 41.16 -3.13 -19.37
CA VAL A 350 40.79 -4.03 -18.28
C VAL A 350 41.61 -5.32 -18.30
N SER A 351 42.68 -5.39 -19.11
CA SER A 351 43.53 -6.58 -19.24
C SER A 351 44.18 -7.01 -17.92
N THR A 352 44.40 -6.06 -17.01
CA THR A 352 44.98 -6.30 -15.68
C THR A 352 43.98 -6.77 -14.63
N LEU A 353 42.67 -6.72 -14.93
CA LEU A 353 41.63 -7.19 -14.02
C LEU A 353 41.52 -8.71 -14.07
N THR A 354 41.37 -9.32 -12.88
CA THR A 354 41.02 -10.73 -12.75
C THR A 354 39.60 -11.00 -13.26
N ASN A 355 39.31 -12.26 -13.59
CA ASN A 355 37.96 -12.63 -14.02
C ASN A 355 36.93 -12.38 -12.92
N GLY A 356 35.81 -11.74 -13.28
CA GLY A 356 34.82 -11.35 -12.28
C GLY A 356 33.84 -10.29 -12.75
N ILE A 357 33.00 -9.84 -11.81
CA ILE A 357 32.01 -8.79 -12.01
C ILE A 357 32.59 -7.47 -11.51
N TYR A 358 32.45 -6.43 -12.34
CA TYR A 358 32.91 -5.08 -12.05
C TYR A 358 31.82 -4.06 -12.36
N PHE A 359 31.98 -2.87 -11.79
CA PHE A 359 31.10 -1.73 -12.01
C PHE A 359 31.89 -0.56 -12.59
N LEU A 360 31.44 -0.06 -13.73
CA LEU A 360 31.94 1.16 -14.35
C LEU A 360 31.13 2.35 -13.86
N ASN A 361 31.78 3.27 -13.15
CA ASN A 361 31.22 4.54 -12.71
C ASN A 361 31.56 5.61 -13.76
N ILE A 362 30.53 6.32 -14.23
CA ILE A 362 30.57 7.30 -15.32
C ILE A 362 30.08 8.63 -14.74
N ASN A 363 30.94 9.66 -14.67
CA ASN A 363 30.59 10.97 -14.11
C ASN A 363 30.84 12.11 -15.11
N ASN A 364 29.76 12.74 -15.61
CA ASN A 364 29.83 13.85 -16.57
C ASN A 364 29.79 15.24 -15.91
N GLY A 365 29.99 15.33 -14.59
CA GLY A 365 29.97 16.58 -13.83
C GLY A 365 28.60 16.98 -13.30
N THR A 366 27.50 16.52 -13.91
CA THR A 366 26.12 16.78 -13.46
C THR A 366 25.36 15.51 -13.07
N GLU A 367 25.75 14.36 -13.61
CA GLU A 367 25.11 13.06 -13.42
C GLU A 367 26.15 11.96 -13.18
N GLN A 368 25.79 11.00 -12.32
CA GLN A 368 26.55 9.79 -12.09
C GLN A 368 25.75 8.58 -12.57
N ASN A 369 26.34 7.78 -13.45
CA ASN A 369 25.78 6.51 -13.92
C ASN A 369 26.72 5.37 -13.55
N VAL A 370 26.18 4.19 -13.26
CA VAL A 370 26.99 3.00 -13.00
C VAL A 370 26.49 1.85 -13.86
N VAL A 371 27.40 1.20 -14.56
CA VAL A 371 27.09 0.08 -15.46
C VAL A 371 27.87 -1.16 -15.05
N LYS A 372 27.19 -2.30 -14.94
CA LYS A 372 27.82 -3.59 -14.63
C LYS A 372 28.45 -4.20 -15.89
N PHE A 373 29.67 -4.74 -15.76
CA PHE A 373 30.29 -5.56 -16.79
C PHE A 373 31.00 -6.80 -16.23
N ILE A 374 31.23 -7.79 -17.09
CA ILE A 374 31.87 -9.06 -16.76
C ILE A 374 33.23 -9.12 -17.44
N LYS A 375 34.30 -9.33 -16.66
CA LYS A 375 35.65 -9.61 -17.14
C LYS A 375 35.83 -11.14 -17.25
N ASN A 376 36.15 -11.60 -18.45
CA ASN A 376 36.47 -13.00 -18.77
C ASN A 376 37.96 -13.26 -18.91
#